data_AF-A0A5E6XY64-F1
#
_entry.id   AF-A0A5E6XY64-F1
#
_cell.length_a   1.000
_cell.length_b   1.000
_cell.length_c   1.000
_cell.angle_alpha   90.00
_cell.angle_beta   90.00
_cell.angle_gamma   90.00
#
_symmetry.space_group_name_H-M   'P 1'
#
loop_
_entity.id
_entity.type
_entity.pdbx_description
1 polymer ?
#
loop_
_entity_poly.entity_id
_entity_poly.type
_entity_poly.pdbx_seq_one_letter_code
_entity_poly.pdbx_strand_id
1 'polypeptide(L)'
;MSFETFGQPLLTFPDAEKSPLSIRAKALVFVDPRSRQLREELEQLAPRSTSVLIRGETGTGKELLARHIHRASDRSGLFVSVNCGAISPTYADAELFGYASGSYSGSASSRAGWFGSANGGTLYLDEIGDLPLPIQIKLLAALENHEVTRVGAHQPSPVDVRLVAATSIDLAQAVDAGKFHERLYHYVSEGQLELPALRARIGDILSLAEYFLGIYSQRLDLPVPLISEAAQHVLEQHSWPGNTRELENVIHFALLVSTGDEILPEHLNLPEVSGPQLQIERLVAQINIGGSVDERKALKDLLIRLSAAL
;
A
#
# COMPACT_ATOMS: atom_id res chain seq x y z
N MET A 1 -38.25 13.75 23.42
CA MET A 1 -39.15 14.70 22.76
C MET A 1 -38.96 14.54 21.27
N SER A 2 -40.06 14.31 20.56
CA SER A 2 -40.15 14.05 19.13
C SER A 2 -39.81 15.29 18.31
N PHE A 3 -38.93 15.13 17.33
CA PHE A 3 -38.87 16.02 16.17
C PHE A 3 -39.24 15.21 14.94
N GLU A 4 -40.53 15.25 14.59
CA GLU A 4 -40.97 15.02 13.22
C GLU A 4 -40.84 16.34 12.47
N THR A 5 -39.90 16.43 11.53
CA THR A 5 -40.01 17.37 10.41
C THR A 5 -39.15 16.84 9.26
N PHE A 6 -39.70 16.87 8.05
CA PHE A 6 -39.20 16.34 6.76
C PHE A 6 -39.61 14.88 6.46
N GLY A 7 -40.76 14.73 5.80
CA GLY A 7 -41.32 13.48 5.27
C GLY A 7 -40.56 12.88 4.08
N GLN A 8 -39.29 12.55 4.29
CA GLN A 8 -38.52 11.59 3.49
C GLN A 8 -37.68 10.74 4.48
N PRO A 9 -37.41 9.45 4.22
CA PRO A 9 -36.59 8.65 5.12
C PRO A 9 -35.16 9.23 5.16
N LEU A 10 -34.86 9.95 6.23
CA LEU A 10 -33.55 10.52 6.52
C LEU A 10 -32.62 9.36 6.92
N LEU A 11 -31.71 8.96 6.03
CA LEU A 11 -30.63 8.02 6.35
C LEU A 11 -29.59 8.76 7.20
N THR A 12 -29.50 8.41 8.47
CA THR A 12 -28.45 8.88 9.39
C THR A 12 -27.67 7.69 9.94
N PHE A 13 -26.38 7.88 10.21
CA PHE A 13 -25.55 6.89 10.88
C PHE A 13 -25.58 7.15 12.40
N PRO A 14 -25.83 6.14 13.26
CA PRO A 14 -25.67 6.28 14.71
C PRO A 14 -24.20 6.31 15.14
N ASP A 15 -23.93 7.03 16.24
CA ASP A 15 -22.65 7.34 16.91
C ASP A 15 -21.80 6.14 17.40
N ALA A 16 -21.42 5.24 16.50
CA ALA A 16 -20.29 4.35 16.73
C ALA A 16 -19.42 4.38 15.48
N GLU A 17 -18.37 5.20 15.53
CA GLU A 17 -17.32 5.34 14.51
C GLU A 17 -16.66 3.99 14.17
N LYS A 18 -17.34 3.17 13.37
CA LYS A 18 -16.70 2.24 12.46
C LYS A 18 -16.18 3.10 11.32
N SER A 19 -14.92 3.55 11.48
CA SER A 19 -14.19 4.37 10.52
C SER A 19 -14.55 4.01 9.08
N PRO A 20 -14.90 4.99 8.23
CA PRO A 20 -15.36 4.73 6.88
C PRO A 20 -14.25 4.05 6.08
N LEU A 21 -14.64 2.93 5.45
CA LEU A 21 -14.04 2.26 4.28
C LEU A 21 -12.73 2.85 3.73
N SER A 22 -11.62 2.68 4.44
CA SER A 22 -10.34 2.55 3.76
C SER A 22 -10.07 1.05 3.59
N ILE A 23 -10.18 0.57 2.35
CA ILE A 23 -9.70 -0.76 1.96
C ILE A 23 -8.16 -0.66 1.92
N ARG A 24 -7.56 -0.51 3.10
CA ARG A 24 -6.13 -0.75 3.30
C ARG A 24 -6.02 -2.22 3.70
N ALA A 25 -5.02 -2.92 3.17
CA ALA A 25 -4.72 -4.28 3.61
C ALA A 25 -4.72 -4.31 5.14
N LYS A 26 -5.60 -5.12 5.74
CA LYS A 26 -5.79 -5.18 7.21
C LYS A 26 -5.06 -6.35 7.88
N ALA A 27 -4.38 -7.18 7.11
CA ALA A 27 -3.52 -8.24 7.62
C ALA A 27 -2.27 -8.45 6.79
N LEU A 28 -1.24 -8.93 7.49
CA LEU A 28 -0.09 -9.63 6.94
C LEU A 28 -0.06 -10.99 7.63
N VAL A 29 0.18 -12.04 6.85
CA VAL A 29 0.47 -13.37 7.37
C VAL A 29 1.88 -13.76 6.92
N PHE A 30 2.50 -14.66 7.66
CA PHE A 30 3.88 -15.09 7.42
C PHE A 30 3.93 -16.62 7.36
N VAL A 31 3.14 -17.20 6.46
CA VAL A 31 3.04 -18.65 6.26
C VAL A 31 4.06 -19.10 5.22
N ASP A 32 4.20 -18.35 4.13
CA ASP A 32 5.20 -18.60 3.10
C ASP A 32 6.62 -18.43 3.66
N PRO A 33 7.61 -19.27 3.26
CA PRO A 33 9.00 -19.14 3.70
C PRO A 33 9.60 -17.73 3.50
N ARG A 34 9.26 -17.06 2.38
CA ARG A 34 9.75 -15.70 2.11
C ARG A 34 9.18 -14.69 3.10
N SER A 35 7.92 -14.84 3.44
CA SER A 35 7.25 -14.00 4.42
C SER A 35 7.78 -14.28 5.83
N ARG A 36 8.11 -15.53 6.18
CA ARG A 36 8.77 -15.85 7.45
C ARG A 36 10.14 -15.20 7.57
N GLN A 37 10.95 -15.24 6.52
CA GLN A 37 12.24 -14.55 6.49
C GLN A 37 12.05 -13.04 6.70
N LEU A 38 11.10 -12.42 5.99
CA LEU A 38 10.77 -11.00 6.19
C LEU A 38 10.40 -10.69 7.65
N ARG A 39 9.65 -11.58 8.31
CA ARG A 39 9.30 -11.43 9.72
C ARG A 39 10.54 -11.46 10.62
N GLU A 40 11.47 -12.38 10.38
CA GLU A 40 12.72 -12.47 11.15
C GLU A 40 13.59 -11.22 10.98
N GLU A 41 13.72 -10.70 9.76
CA GLU A 41 14.43 -9.45 9.48
C GLU A 41 13.76 -8.26 10.17
N LEU A 42 12.44 -8.19 10.11
CA LEU A 42 11.66 -7.18 10.81
C LEU A 42 11.86 -7.24 12.34
N GLU A 43 11.86 -8.43 12.94
CA GLU A 43 12.05 -8.61 14.38
C GLU A 43 13.45 -8.16 14.84
N GLN A 44 14.45 -8.25 13.96
CA GLN A 44 15.80 -7.76 14.23
C GLN A 44 15.95 -6.23 14.08
N LEU A 45 15.20 -5.62 13.16
CA LEU A 45 15.26 -4.18 12.87
C LEU A 45 14.31 -3.36 13.75
N ALA A 46 13.19 -3.94 14.20
CA ALA A 46 12.17 -3.20 14.94
C ALA A 46 12.65 -2.55 16.24
N PRO A 47 13.49 -3.20 17.08
CA PRO A 47 13.99 -2.58 18.31
C PRO A 47 15.02 -1.46 18.08
N ARG A 48 15.60 -1.35 16.88
CA ARG A 48 16.65 -0.37 16.58
C ARG A 48 16.05 1.02 16.32
N SER A 49 16.82 2.07 16.56
CA SER A 49 16.44 3.46 16.24
C SER A 49 16.70 3.84 14.78
N THR A 50 17.39 2.98 14.02
CA THR A 50 17.76 3.22 12.61
C THR A 50 16.53 3.41 11.74
N SER A 51 16.73 4.16 10.65
CA SER A 51 15.71 4.31 9.61
C SER A 51 15.43 2.94 8.95
N VAL A 52 14.21 2.75 8.45
CA VAL A 52 13.85 1.53 7.71
C VAL A 52 13.15 1.89 6.42
N LEU A 53 13.67 1.42 5.29
CA LEU A 53 13.04 1.49 3.98
C LEU A 53 12.34 0.15 3.66
N ILE A 54 11.03 0.22 3.45
CA ILE A 54 10.20 -0.91 3.04
C ILE A 54 9.99 -0.82 1.52
N ARG A 55 10.58 -1.75 0.77
CA ARG A 55 10.37 -1.87 -0.67
C ARG A 55 9.26 -2.87 -0.95
N GLY A 56 8.31 -2.53 -1.79
CA GLY A 56 7.28 -3.47 -2.21
C GLY A 56 6.22 -2.83 -3.10
N GLU A 57 5.57 -3.65 -3.92
CA GLU A 57 4.54 -3.21 -4.84
C GLU A 57 3.35 -2.55 -4.12
N THR A 58 2.59 -1.75 -4.84
CA THR A 58 1.35 -1.15 -4.34
C THR A 58 0.37 -2.24 -3.90
N GLY A 59 -0.29 -2.02 -2.76
CA GLY A 59 -1.30 -2.95 -2.23
C GLY A 59 -0.75 -4.17 -1.47
N THR A 60 0.57 -4.30 -1.28
CA THR A 60 1.20 -5.41 -0.53
C THR A 60 1.05 -5.32 0.99
N GLY A 61 0.73 -4.15 1.54
CA GLY A 61 0.54 -3.93 2.99
C GLY A 61 1.74 -3.27 3.71
N LYS A 62 2.56 -2.47 3.00
CA LYS A 62 3.73 -1.77 3.57
C LYS A 62 3.44 -0.99 4.86
N GLU A 63 2.31 -0.28 4.94
CA GLU A 63 1.92 0.48 6.14
C GLU A 63 1.71 -0.43 7.36
N LEU A 64 1.14 -1.63 7.19
CA LEU A 64 0.98 -2.57 8.30
C LEU A 64 2.33 -3.02 8.85
N LEU A 65 3.28 -3.28 7.97
CA LEU A 65 4.64 -3.65 8.32
C LEU A 65 5.29 -2.51 9.12
N ALA A 66 5.16 -1.26 8.65
CA ALA A 66 5.65 -0.08 9.35
C ALA A 66 5.00 0.12 10.73
N ARG A 67 3.69 -0.11 10.85
CA ARG A 67 2.99 -0.05 12.16
C ARG A 67 3.48 -1.13 13.11
N HIS A 68 3.81 -2.31 12.60
CA HIS A 68 4.40 -3.37 13.41
C HIS A 68 5.80 -2.98 13.90
N ILE A 69 6.66 -2.44 13.03
CA ILE A 69 7.99 -1.93 13.39
C ILE A 69 7.89 -0.91 14.53
N HIS A 70 6.95 0.03 14.43
CA HIS A 70 6.73 1.02 15.49
C HIS A 70 6.30 0.37 16.81
N ARG A 71 5.32 -0.54 16.78
CA ARG A 71 4.81 -1.23 17.97
C ARG A 71 5.86 -2.13 18.65
N ALA A 72 6.77 -2.71 17.87
CA ALA A 72 7.85 -3.55 18.37
C ALA A 72 9.13 -2.75 18.71
N SER A 73 9.07 -1.42 18.65
CA SER A 73 10.16 -0.54 19.08
C SER A 73 9.94 -0.01 20.49
N ASP A 74 10.98 0.57 21.09
CA ASP A 74 10.92 1.19 22.43
C ASP A 74 10.26 2.59 22.43
N ARG A 75 9.71 3.04 21.30
CA ARG A 75 9.18 4.40 21.15
C ARG A 75 7.72 4.47 21.61
N SER A 76 7.44 5.39 22.53
CA SER A 76 6.10 5.61 23.10
C SER A 76 5.29 6.72 22.41
N GLY A 77 5.90 7.50 21.52
CA GLY A 77 5.23 8.57 20.79
C GLY A 77 4.31 8.05 19.68
N LEU A 78 3.69 8.98 18.94
CA LEU A 78 2.69 8.63 17.93
C LEU A 78 3.31 8.03 16.67
N PHE A 79 2.57 7.12 16.03
CA PHE A 79 2.79 6.72 14.64
C PHE A 79 2.05 7.67 13.70
N VAL A 80 2.78 8.51 12.99
CA VAL A 80 2.22 9.47 12.02
C VAL A 80 2.43 8.94 10.62
N SER A 81 1.34 8.65 9.91
CA SER A 81 1.37 8.13 8.54
C SER A 81 1.08 9.24 7.54
N VAL A 82 1.92 9.35 6.52
CA VAL A 82 1.81 10.34 5.45
C VAL A 82 1.94 9.65 4.10
N ASN A 83 1.06 9.96 3.15
CA ASN A 83 1.22 9.54 1.76
C ASN A 83 1.86 10.70 0.97
N CYS A 84 3.06 10.47 0.44
CA CYS A 84 3.84 11.50 -0.23
C CYS A 84 3.23 11.95 -1.56
N GLY A 85 2.55 11.06 -2.28
CA GLY A 85 1.85 11.38 -3.53
C GLY A 85 0.64 12.31 -3.35
N ALA A 86 0.11 12.44 -2.13
CA ALA A 86 -0.99 13.36 -1.82
C ALA A 86 -0.52 14.77 -1.43
N ILE A 87 0.78 14.99 -1.29
CA ILE A 87 1.34 16.26 -0.79
C ILE A 87 1.34 17.31 -1.90
N SER A 88 0.71 18.45 -1.66
CA SER A 88 0.85 19.60 -2.55
C SER A 88 2.24 20.24 -2.38
N PRO A 89 3.04 20.42 -3.46
CA PRO A 89 4.34 21.08 -3.36
C PRO A 89 4.27 22.49 -2.75
N THR A 90 3.16 23.19 -2.95
CA THR A 90 2.91 24.54 -2.41
C THR A 90 2.79 24.54 -0.89
N TYR A 91 2.31 23.45 -0.29
CA TYR A 91 1.98 23.39 1.14
C TYR A 91 2.80 22.35 1.92
N ALA A 92 3.64 21.59 1.23
CA ALA A 92 4.48 20.55 1.80
C ALA A 92 5.27 21.03 3.03
N ASP A 93 5.85 22.23 2.99
CA ASP A 93 6.61 22.79 4.11
C ASP A 93 5.74 22.97 5.36
N ALA A 94 4.54 23.53 5.21
CA ALA A 94 3.63 23.78 6.33
C ALA A 94 3.04 22.47 6.89
N GLU A 95 2.85 21.45 6.05
CA GLU A 95 2.36 20.14 6.48
C GLU A 95 3.44 19.33 7.22
N LEU A 96 4.66 19.25 6.65
CA LEU A 96 5.77 18.50 7.22
C LEU A 96 6.29 19.15 8.51
N PHE A 97 6.59 20.44 8.43
CA PHE A 97 7.34 21.15 9.47
C PHE A 97 6.44 22.01 10.36
N GLY A 98 5.19 22.26 9.96
CA GLY A 98 4.27 23.11 10.70
C GLY A 98 4.52 24.59 10.47
N TYR A 99 3.75 25.43 11.15
CA TYR A 99 3.81 26.89 11.02
C TYR A 99 3.58 27.58 12.37
N ALA A 100 4.23 28.73 12.55
CA ALA A 100 4.01 29.60 13.69
C ALA A 100 2.71 30.41 13.52
N SER A 101 2.13 30.91 14.61
CA SER A 101 0.95 31.78 14.58
C SER A 101 1.18 32.99 13.66
N GLY A 102 0.23 33.31 12.79
CA GLY A 102 0.30 34.47 11.88
C GLY A 102 1.18 34.29 10.63
N SER A 103 1.87 33.16 10.47
CA SER A 103 2.82 32.96 9.37
C SER A 103 2.24 32.26 8.13
N TYR A 104 1.04 31.69 8.23
CA TYR A 104 0.46 30.87 7.17
C TYR A 104 -1.02 31.20 6.93
N SER A 105 -1.34 31.71 5.73
CA SER A 105 -2.69 31.98 5.21
C SER A 105 -3.69 32.59 6.22
N GLY A 106 -3.26 33.57 7.03
CA GLY A 106 -4.13 34.24 8.00
C GLY A 106 -4.51 33.41 9.24
N SER A 107 -3.82 32.30 9.51
CA SER A 107 -4.10 31.45 10.68
C SER A 107 -3.68 32.12 11.99
N ALA A 108 -4.63 32.29 12.91
CA ALA A 108 -4.37 32.83 14.25
C ALA A 108 -3.66 31.84 15.19
N SER A 109 -3.74 30.54 14.91
CA SER A 109 -3.12 29.48 15.71
C SER A 109 -1.87 28.90 15.03
N SER A 110 -1.02 28.23 15.82
CA SER A 110 0.15 27.49 15.33
C SER A 110 -0.18 26.01 15.09
N ARG A 111 0.58 25.34 14.22
CA ARG A 111 0.48 23.90 13.96
C ARG A 111 1.86 23.25 14.03
N ALA A 112 1.93 22.08 14.66
CA ALA A 112 3.21 21.38 14.91
C ALA A 112 3.80 20.68 13.67
N GLY A 113 3.01 20.46 12.61
CA GLY A 113 3.42 19.66 11.45
C GLY A 113 3.50 18.16 11.75
N TRP A 114 3.78 17.34 10.74
CA TRP A 114 3.94 15.89 10.90
C TRP A 114 5.15 15.53 11.75
N PHE A 115 6.27 16.22 11.58
CA PHE A 115 7.46 16.02 12.42
C PHE A 115 7.19 16.29 13.89
N GLY A 116 6.54 17.42 14.21
CA GLY A 116 6.17 17.73 15.58
C GLY A 116 5.16 16.74 16.17
N SER A 117 4.23 16.23 15.35
CA SER A 117 3.25 15.23 15.77
C SER A 117 3.89 13.86 16.02
N ALA A 118 4.95 13.53 15.27
CA ALA A 118 5.67 12.26 15.37
C ALA A 118 6.78 12.27 16.43
N ASN A 119 6.95 13.38 17.17
CA ASN A 119 8.00 13.52 18.17
C ASN A 119 7.88 12.45 19.27
N GLY A 120 9.01 11.84 19.63
CA GLY A 120 9.08 10.66 20.51
C GLY A 120 8.54 9.36 19.87
N GLY A 121 8.10 9.40 18.61
CA GLY A 121 7.40 8.33 17.91
C GLY A 121 7.99 8.04 16.53
N THR A 122 7.15 7.66 15.57
CA THR A 122 7.58 7.23 14.24
C THR A 122 6.84 7.99 13.15
N LEU A 123 7.59 8.54 12.20
CA LEU A 123 7.06 9.13 10.98
C LEU A 123 7.14 8.09 9.86
N TYR A 124 5.99 7.70 9.33
CA TYR A 124 5.88 6.83 8.18
C TYR A 124 5.60 7.62 6.90
N LEU A 125 6.47 7.48 5.90
CA LEU A 125 6.35 8.12 4.59
C LEU A 125 6.06 7.06 3.52
N ASP A 126 4.82 7.02 3.04
CA ASP A 126 4.40 6.11 1.96
C ASP A 126 4.71 6.72 0.59
N GLU A 127 5.28 5.91 -0.29
CA GLU A 127 5.78 6.32 -1.61
C GLU A 127 6.74 7.52 -1.54
N ILE A 128 7.79 7.41 -0.71
CA ILE A 128 8.79 8.48 -0.49
C ILE A 128 9.42 9.02 -1.79
N GLY A 129 9.47 8.19 -2.84
CA GLY A 129 9.95 8.57 -4.17
C GLY A 129 9.13 9.69 -4.83
N ASP A 130 7.89 9.93 -4.39
CA ASP A 130 7.03 10.99 -4.89
C ASP A 130 7.30 12.36 -4.22
N LEU A 131 8.19 12.43 -3.23
CA LEU A 131 8.54 13.70 -2.59
C LEU A 131 9.24 14.64 -3.58
N PRO A 132 8.87 15.93 -3.62
CA PRO A 132 9.64 16.93 -4.36
C PRO A 132 11.07 17.07 -3.83
N LEU A 133 12.06 17.24 -4.70
CA LEU A 133 13.48 17.41 -4.32
C LEU A 133 13.72 18.47 -3.22
N PRO A 134 13.12 19.68 -3.26
CA PRO A 134 13.34 20.67 -2.20
C PRO A 134 12.91 20.18 -0.82
N ILE A 135 11.86 19.34 -0.79
CA ILE A 135 11.34 18.74 0.44
C ILE A 135 12.24 17.61 0.92
N GLN A 136 12.80 16.81 0.01
CA GLN A 136 13.78 15.77 0.35
C GLN A 136 15.01 16.36 1.06
N ILE A 137 15.51 17.51 0.61
CA ILE A 137 16.66 18.18 1.22
C ILE A 137 16.34 18.64 2.65
N LYS A 138 15.16 19.26 2.85
CA LYS A 138 14.72 19.71 4.18
C LYS A 138 14.43 18.53 5.11
N LEU A 139 13.86 17.45 4.58
CA LEU A 139 13.62 16.21 5.29
C LEU A 139 14.94 15.65 5.83
N LEU A 140 15.97 15.52 4.97
CA LEU A 140 17.29 15.07 5.37
C LEU A 140 17.90 15.98 6.44
N ALA A 141 17.82 17.30 6.27
CA ALA A 141 18.35 18.24 7.25
C ALA A 141 17.65 18.12 8.62
N ALA A 142 16.35 17.88 8.65
CA ALA A 142 15.61 17.66 9.90
C ALA A 142 16.01 16.36 10.61
N LEU A 143 16.28 15.30 9.83
CA LEU A 143 16.67 14.00 10.34
C LEU A 143 18.12 13.97 10.84
N GLU A 144 19.06 14.62 10.13
CA GLU A 144 20.47 14.68 10.53
C GLU A 144 20.69 15.61 11.75
N ASN A 145 19.98 16.74 11.82
CA ASN A 145 20.15 17.71 12.91
C ASN A 145 19.24 17.45 14.12
N HIS A 146 18.29 16.53 14.02
CA HIS A 146 17.26 16.28 15.03
C HIS A 146 16.48 17.56 15.42
N GLU A 147 16.24 18.44 14.45
CA GLU A 147 15.65 19.74 14.64
C GLU A 147 14.77 20.15 13.46
N VAL A 148 13.66 20.84 13.74
CA VAL A 148 12.74 21.36 12.72
C VAL A 148 12.47 22.83 12.93
N THR A 149 12.57 23.61 11.86
CA THR A 149 12.17 25.02 11.84
C THR A 149 10.79 25.14 11.20
N ARG A 150 9.79 25.55 11.99
CA ARG A 150 8.43 25.81 11.48
C ARG A 150 8.45 26.98 10.51
N VAL A 151 7.51 26.98 9.56
CA VAL A 151 7.32 28.13 8.67
C VAL A 151 7.06 29.39 9.51
N GLY A 152 7.82 30.44 9.25
CA GLY A 152 7.76 31.71 9.98
C GLY A 152 8.36 31.70 11.39
N ALA A 153 8.95 30.59 11.85
CA ALA A 153 9.72 30.57 13.10
C ALA A 153 11.18 30.96 12.84
N HIS A 154 11.77 31.67 13.81
CA HIS A 154 13.18 32.07 13.75
C HIS A 154 14.13 31.08 14.42
N GLN A 155 13.61 30.20 15.28
CA GLN A 155 14.41 29.23 16.03
C GLN A 155 13.97 27.81 15.68
N PRO A 156 14.92 26.88 15.46
CA PRO A 156 14.62 25.47 15.33
C PRO A 156 14.08 24.90 16.65
N SER A 157 13.30 23.84 16.56
CA SER A 157 12.81 23.07 17.71
C SER A 157 13.36 21.64 17.64
N PRO A 158 13.92 21.09 18.74
CA PRO A 158 14.41 19.72 18.75
C PRO A 158 13.26 18.74 18.52
N VAL A 159 13.54 17.70 17.73
CA VAL A 159 12.63 16.60 17.44
C VAL A 159 13.39 15.28 17.48
N ASP A 160 12.77 14.29 18.12
CA ASP A 160 13.24 12.91 18.11
C ASP A 160 12.18 12.08 17.36
N VAL A 161 12.49 11.73 16.11
CA VAL A 161 11.57 11.02 15.22
C VAL A 161 12.32 9.87 14.56
N ARG A 162 11.78 8.66 14.69
CA ARG A 162 12.24 7.53 13.86
C ARG A 162 11.56 7.58 12.51
N LEU A 163 12.31 7.46 11.44
CA LEU A 163 11.78 7.39 10.08
C LEU A 163 11.55 5.93 9.65
N VAL A 164 10.35 5.65 9.13
CA VAL A 164 10.08 4.45 8.33
C VAL A 164 9.54 4.91 6.98
N ALA A 165 10.24 4.59 5.90
CA ALA A 165 9.85 4.98 4.55
C ALA A 165 9.37 3.75 3.78
N ALA A 166 8.51 3.97 2.80
CA ALA A 166 8.05 2.93 1.89
C ALA A 166 8.08 3.41 0.44
N THR A 167 8.31 2.48 -0.49
CA THR A 167 8.33 2.78 -1.92
C THR A 167 7.97 1.56 -2.77
N SER A 168 7.29 1.82 -3.87
CA SER A 168 7.02 0.85 -4.94
C SER A 168 8.03 0.89 -6.09
N ILE A 169 8.84 1.94 -6.17
CA ILE A 169 9.81 2.15 -7.25
C ILE A 169 11.23 1.83 -6.78
N ASP A 170 12.15 1.74 -7.73
CA ASP A 170 13.57 1.64 -7.45
C ASP A 170 14.15 3.04 -7.15
N LEU A 171 14.48 3.32 -5.89
CA LEU A 171 15.05 4.60 -5.50
C LEU A 171 16.46 4.82 -6.05
N ALA A 172 17.24 3.77 -6.29
CA ALA A 172 18.56 3.93 -6.90
C ALA A 172 18.43 4.46 -8.34
N GLN A 173 17.49 3.91 -9.11
CA GLN A 173 17.18 4.46 -10.44
C GLN A 173 16.62 5.89 -10.37
N ALA A 174 15.86 6.22 -9.33
CA ALA A 174 15.37 7.58 -9.13
C ALA A 174 16.50 8.57 -8.79
N VAL A 175 17.54 8.13 -8.08
CA VAL A 175 18.77 8.91 -7.84
C VAL A 175 19.52 9.15 -9.16
N ASP A 176 19.74 8.10 -9.95
CA ASP A 176 20.41 8.21 -11.26
C ASP A 176 19.66 9.16 -12.21
N ALA A 177 18.33 9.17 -12.14
CA ALA A 177 17.48 10.07 -12.91
C ALA A 177 17.41 11.51 -12.34
N GLY A 178 18.11 11.81 -11.24
CA GLY A 178 18.09 13.11 -10.57
C GLY A 178 16.76 13.46 -9.92
N LYS A 179 15.88 12.49 -9.68
CA LYS A 179 14.56 12.67 -9.05
C LYS A 179 14.57 12.44 -7.55
N PHE A 180 15.62 11.78 -7.05
CA PHE A 180 15.79 11.51 -5.63
C PHE A 180 17.19 11.91 -5.15
N HIS A 181 17.26 12.48 -3.95
CA HIS A 181 18.50 13.01 -3.39
C HIS A 181 19.37 11.87 -2.85
N GLU A 182 20.58 11.74 -3.39
CA GLU A 182 21.51 10.64 -3.09
C GLU A 182 21.78 10.46 -1.59
N ARG A 183 22.05 11.55 -0.84
CA ARG A 183 22.28 11.44 0.62
C ARG A 183 21.03 10.99 1.38
N LEU A 184 19.83 11.36 0.92
CA LEU A 184 18.60 10.90 1.55
C LEU A 184 18.42 9.41 1.27
N TYR A 185 18.73 8.95 0.05
CA TYR A 185 18.70 7.53 -0.30
C TYR A 185 19.59 6.71 0.63
N HIS A 186 20.84 7.14 0.84
CA HIS A 186 21.73 6.45 1.78
C HIS A 186 21.22 6.48 3.22
N TYR A 187 20.67 7.62 3.68
CA TYR A 187 20.10 7.73 5.03
C TYR A 187 18.93 6.77 5.25
N VAL A 188 17.97 6.69 4.31
CA VAL A 188 16.79 5.81 4.48
C VAL A 188 17.10 4.34 4.25
N SER A 189 18.20 4.04 3.57
CA SER A 189 18.60 2.68 3.16
C SER A 189 19.45 1.95 4.21
N GLU A 190 19.62 2.51 5.41
CA GLU A 190 20.38 1.89 6.50
C GLU A 190 19.75 0.57 6.99
N GLY A 191 18.43 0.55 7.17
CA GLY A 191 17.64 -0.65 7.33
C GLY A 191 16.76 -0.87 6.11
N GLN A 192 16.73 -2.09 5.55
CA GLN A 192 15.91 -2.42 4.39
C GLN A 192 15.07 -3.65 4.66
N LEU A 193 13.82 -3.61 4.19
CA LEU A 193 12.90 -4.73 4.19
C LEU A 193 12.26 -4.84 2.81
N GLU A 194 12.40 -6.00 2.18
CA GLU A 194 11.72 -6.30 0.93
C GLU A 194 10.43 -7.05 1.20
N LEU A 195 9.29 -6.41 0.94
CA LEU A 195 7.96 -7.02 1.04
C LEU A 195 7.58 -7.60 -0.33
N PRO A 196 7.62 -8.95 -0.50
CA PRO A 196 7.36 -9.56 -1.79
C PRO A 196 5.91 -9.34 -2.23
N ALA A 197 5.71 -9.27 -3.55
CA ALA A 197 4.38 -9.31 -4.14
C ALA A 197 3.65 -10.60 -3.75
N LEU A 198 2.31 -10.57 -3.68
CA LEU A 198 1.49 -11.68 -3.22
C LEU A 198 1.71 -12.95 -4.05
N ARG A 199 1.88 -12.82 -5.38
CA ARG A 199 2.25 -13.91 -6.29
C ARG A 199 3.58 -14.60 -5.99
N ALA A 200 4.48 -13.94 -5.27
CA ALA A 200 5.75 -14.51 -4.84
C ALA A 200 5.65 -15.18 -3.47
N ARG A 201 4.52 -15.09 -2.77
CA ARG A 201 4.30 -15.67 -1.43
C ARG A 201 2.98 -16.44 -1.40
N ILE A 202 2.87 -17.44 -2.28
CA ILE A 202 1.63 -18.19 -2.54
C ILE A 202 1.08 -18.80 -1.24
N GLY A 203 1.96 -19.27 -0.34
CA GLY A 203 1.54 -19.86 0.94
C GLY A 203 0.77 -18.91 1.86
N ASP A 204 0.83 -17.60 1.63
CA ASP A 204 0.07 -16.61 2.39
C ASP A 204 -1.35 -16.37 1.87
N ILE A 205 -1.65 -16.73 0.62
CA ILE A 205 -2.88 -16.34 -0.08
C ILE A 205 -4.10 -16.90 0.63
N LEU A 206 -4.12 -18.21 0.90
CA LEU A 206 -5.28 -18.86 1.50
C LEU A 206 -5.53 -18.35 2.93
N SER A 207 -4.48 -18.26 3.75
CA SER A 207 -4.61 -17.75 5.13
C SER A 207 -5.07 -16.28 5.17
N LEU A 208 -4.65 -15.45 4.21
CA LEU A 208 -5.19 -14.09 4.06
C LEU A 208 -6.67 -14.11 3.65
N ALA A 209 -7.03 -14.98 2.70
CA ALA A 209 -8.41 -15.11 2.23
C ALA A 209 -9.35 -15.51 3.37
N GLU A 210 -8.99 -16.55 4.14
CA GLU A 210 -9.74 -17.02 5.31
C GLU A 210 -9.87 -15.93 6.38
N TYR A 211 -8.79 -15.18 6.63
CA TYR A 211 -8.80 -14.06 7.57
C TYR A 211 -9.80 -12.96 7.14
N PHE A 212 -9.75 -12.55 5.87
CA PHE A 212 -10.68 -11.55 5.36
C PHE A 212 -12.11 -12.06 5.41
N LEU A 213 -12.33 -13.31 5.04
CA LEU A 213 -13.64 -13.95 5.08
C LEU A 213 -14.23 -13.92 6.50
N GLY A 214 -13.46 -14.35 7.50
CA GLY A 214 -13.88 -14.30 8.90
C GLY A 214 -14.23 -12.88 9.37
N ILE A 215 -13.40 -11.88 9.03
CA ILE A 215 -13.67 -10.48 9.38
C ILE A 215 -14.95 -9.97 8.75
N TYR A 216 -15.19 -10.26 7.47
CA TYR A 216 -16.33 -9.72 6.75
C TYR A 216 -17.62 -10.45 7.07
N SER A 217 -17.60 -11.77 7.23
CA SER A 217 -18.74 -12.55 7.72
C SER A 217 -19.20 -12.03 9.08
N GLN A 218 -18.28 -11.80 10.02
CA GLN A 218 -18.62 -11.23 11.33
C GLN A 218 -19.22 -9.82 11.22
N ARG A 219 -18.74 -8.99 10.30
CA ARG A 219 -19.24 -7.61 10.13
C ARG A 219 -20.62 -7.54 9.50
N LEU A 220 -20.96 -8.54 8.68
CA LEU A 220 -22.23 -8.65 7.96
C LEU A 220 -23.25 -9.54 8.69
N ASP A 221 -22.91 -10.05 9.87
CA ASP A 221 -23.71 -11.02 10.63
C ASP A 221 -24.09 -12.26 9.79
N LEU A 222 -23.15 -12.72 8.96
CA LEU A 222 -23.28 -13.92 8.12
C LEU A 222 -22.49 -15.10 8.73
N PRO A 223 -22.91 -16.36 8.47
CA PRO A 223 -22.04 -17.50 8.72
C PRO A 223 -20.74 -17.37 7.90
N VAL A 224 -19.67 -17.99 8.39
CA VAL A 224 -18.39 -18.04 7.67
C VAL A 224 -18.46 -19.19 6.67
N PRO A 225 -18.53 -18.95 5.35
CA PRO A 225 -18.52 -20.04 4.37
C PRO A 225 -17.12 -20.64 4.27
N LEU A 226 -17.04 -21.88 3.79
CA LEU A 226 -15.77 -22.50 3.42
C LEU A 226 -15.31 -21.99 2.05
N ILE A 227 -14.00 -22.01 1.77
CA ILE A 227 -13.49 -21.78 0.41
C ILE A 227 -13.28 -23.15 -0.23
N SER A 228 -14.02 -23.45 -1.31
CA SER A 228 -13.90 -24.74 -2.01
C SER A 228 -12.48 -24.97 -2.51
N GLU A 229 -12.05 -26.24 -2.60
CA GLU A 229 -10.74 -26.61 -3.13
C GLU A 229 -10.49 -26.01 -4.53
N ALA A 230 -11.54 -25.99 -5.38
CA ALA A 230 -11.47 -25.36 -6.70
C ALA A 230 -11.24 -23.84 -6.61
N ALA A 231 -11.92 -23.14 -5.69
CA ALA A 231 -11.69 -21.71 -5.47
C ALA A 231 -10.30 -21.42 -4.89
N GLN A 232 -9.80 -22.27 -3.98
CA GLN A 232 -8.43 -22.17 -3.45
C GLN A 232 -7.40 -22.22 -4.58
N HIS A 233 -7.54 -23.19 -5.49
CA HIS A 233 -6.65 -23.33 -6.64
C HIS A 233 -6.65 -22.09 -7.55
N VAL A 234 -7.84 -21.51 -7.79
CA VAL A 234 -7.98 -20.27 -8.57
C VAL A 234 -7.30 -19.09 -7.87
N LEU A 235 -7.44 -18.97 -6.55
CA LEU A 235 -6.79 -17.91 -5.76
C LEU A 235 -5.25 -18.03 -5.82
N GLU A 236 -4.71 -19.24 -5.72
CA GLU A 236 -3.26 -19.48 -5.73
C GLU A 236 -2.62 -19.26 -7.11
N GLN A 237 -3.36 -19.48 -8.19
CA GLN A 237 -2.88 -19.29 -9.57
C GLN A 237 -2.97 -17.84 -10.07
N HIS A 238 -3.75 -17.00 -9.38
CA HIS A 238 -3.92 -15.61 -9.79
C HIS A 238 -2.63 -14.79 -9.59
N SER A 239 -2.37 -13.84 -10.50
CA SER A 239 -1.13 -13.03 -10.47
C SER A 239 -1.16 -11.88 -9.46
N TRP A 240 -2.35 -11.55 -8.96
CA TRP A 240 -2.60 -10.51 -7.94
C TRP A 240 -1.91 -9.17 -8.23
N PRO A 241 -2.20 -8.50 -9.36
CA PRO A 241 -1.63 -7.19 -9.69
C PRO A 241 -1.90 -6.11 -8.63
N GLY A 242 -3.01 -6.18 -7.90
CA GLY A 242 -3.33 -5.31 -6.77
C GLY A 242 -2.97 -5.90 -5.40
N ASN A 243 -2.23 -7.02 -5.38
CA ASN A 243 -1.70 -7.69 -4.20
C ASN A 243 -2.79 -7.96 -3.13
N THR A 244 -2.47 -7.77 -1.86
CA THR A 244 -3.36 -8.04 -0.73
C THR A 244 -4.63 -7.19 -0.76
N ARG A 245 -4.56 -5.95 -1.28
CA ARG A 245 -5.73 -5.08 -1.43
C ARG A 245 -6.74 -5.64 -2.44
N GLU A 246 -6.26 -6.23 -3.53
CA GLU A 246 -7.12 -6.90 -4.51
C GLU A 246 -7.74 -8.18 -3.92
N LEU A 247 -6.94 -9.01 -3.25
CA LEU A 247 -7.43 -10.20 -2.55
C LEU A 247 -8.54 -9.85 -1.55
N GLU A 248 -8.34 -8.83 -0.72
CA GLU A 248 -9.36 -8.36 0.23
C GLU A 248 -10.68 -7.99 -0.47
N ASN A 249 -10.60 -7.30 -1.62
CA ASN A 249 -11.78 -6.93 -2.40
C ASN A 249 -12.48 -8.14 -3.01
N VAL A 250 -11.72 -9.07 -3.57
CA VAL A 250 -12.23 -10.28 -4.20
C VAL A 250 -12.97 -11.16 -3.19
N ILE A 251 -12.38 -11.37 -2.02
CA ILE A 251 -13.00 -12.18 -0.95
C ILE A 251 -14.24 -11.47 -0.38
N HIS A 252 -14.17 -10.16 -0.18
CA HIS A 252 -15.34 -9.40 0.25
C HIS A 252 -16.48 -9.48 -0.77
N PHE A 253 -16.18 -9.35 -2.07
CA PHE A 253 -17.17 -9.50 -3.12
C PHE A 253 -17.75 -10.93 -3.17
N ALA A 254 -16.88 -11.95 -3.11
CA ALA A 254 -17.29 -13.35 -3.13
C ALA A 254 -18.28 -13.68 -2.01
N LEU A 255 -18.04 -13.16 -0.80
CA LEU A 255 -18.96 -13.30 0.33
C LEU A 255 -20.34 -12.64 0.08
N LEU A 256 -20.38 -11.50 -0.62
CA LEU A 256 -21.63 -10.79 -0.91
C LEU A 256 -22.49 -11.50 -1.97
N VAL A 257 -21.86 -12.24 -2.89
CA VAL A 257 -22.57 -12.93 -3.99
C VAL A 257 -22.82 -14.41 -3.72
N SER A 258 -22.05 -15.03 -2.83
CA SER A 258 -22.26 -16.43 -2.43
C SER A 258 -23.58 -16.56 -1.69
N THR A 259 -24.41 -17.53 -2.09
CA THR A 259 -25.72 -17.81 -1.47
C THR A 259 -25.73 -19.10 -0.65
N GLY A 260 -24.60 -19.82 -0.58
CA GLY A 260 -24.46 -21.10 0.13
C GLY A 260 -23.33 -21.10 1.14
N ASP A 261 -23.07 -22.27 1.73
CA ASP A 261 -22.05 -22.48 2.76
C ASP A 261 -20.62 -22.52 2.22
N GLU A 262 -20.44 -22.36 0.91
CA GLU A 262 -19.16 -22.51 0.22
C GLU A 262 -18.94 -21.43 -0.86
N ILE A 263 -17.72 -20.89 -0.90
CA ILE A 263 -17.22 -20.01 -1.95
C ILE A 263 -16.67 -20.87 -3.09
N LEU A 264 -17.32 -20.77 -4.24
CA LEU A 264 -16.96 -21.42 -5.49
C LEU A 264 -16.18 -20.46 -6.41
N PRO A 265 -15.44 -20.97 -7.41
CA PRO A 265 -14.68 -20.14 -8.36
C PRO A 265 -15.50 -19.02 -9.01
N GLU A 266 -16.76 -19.28 -9.37
CA GLU A 266 -17.66 -18.30 -9.99
C GLU A 266 -17.97 -17.09 -9.08
N HIS A 267 -17.84 -17.22 -7.76
CA HIS A 267 -18.08 -16.13 -6.82
C HIS A 267 -16.89 -15.15 -6.77
N LEU A 268 -15.67 -15.60 -7.11
CA LEU A 268 -14.47 -14.78 -6.98
C LEU A 268 -14.43 -13.63 -8.00
N ASN A 269 -15.12 -13.76 -9.13
CA ASN A 269 -15.17 -12.77 -10.20
C ASN A 269 -13.77 -12.22 -10.58
N LEU A 270 -12.76 -13.10 -10.52
CA LEU A 270 -11.42 -12.79 -10.93
C LEU A 270 -11.40 -12.68 -12.46
N PRO A 271 -10.80 -11.63 -13.04
CA PRO A 271 -10.62 -11.59 -14.48
C PRO A 271 -9.84 -12.85 -14.85
N GLU A 272 -10.35 -13.63 -15.81
CA GLU A 272 -9.64 -14.81 -16.29
C GLU A 272 -8.21 -14.40 -16.59
N VAL A 273 -7.27 -14.93 -15.79
CA VAL A 273 -5.84 -14.74 -15.99
C VAL A 273 -5.55 -15.36 -17.33
N SER A 274 -5.64 -14.53 -18.36
CA SER A 274 -5.18 -14.88 -19.67
C SER A 274 -3.67 -14.90 -19.49
N GLY A 275 -3.12 -16.05 -19.12
CA GLY A 275 -1.69 -16.26 -19.17
C GLY A 275 -1.19 -15.84 -20.55
N PRO A 276 0.11 -15.52 -20.71
CA PRO A 276 0.64 -15.08 -22.00
C PRO A 276 0.21 -16.00 -23.16
N GLN A 277 0.04 -17.30 -22.92
CA GLN A 277 -0.53 -18.25 -23.88
C GLN A 277 -1.99 -17.96 -24.27
N LEU A 278 -2.91 -17.78 -23.33
CA LEU A 278 -4.30 -17.43 -23.62
C LEU A 278 -4.45 -16.03 -24.22
N GLN A 279 -3.58 -15.08 -23.85
CA GLN A 279 -3.52 -13.76 -24.52
C GLN A 279 -3.06 -13.89 -25.97
N ILE A 280 -2.02 -14.69 -26.23
CA ILE A 280 -1.55 -14.98 -27.59
C ILE A 280 -2.67 -15.67 -28.37
N GLU A 281 -3.32 -16.69 -27.81
CA GLU A 281 -4.45 -17.38 -28.47
C GLU A 281 -5.61 -16.43 -28.78
N ARG A 282 -5.95 -15.52 -27.86
CA ARG A 282 -6.98 -14.50 -28.09
C ARG A 282 -6.59 -13.50 -29.15
N LEU A 283 -5.35 -12.99 -29.14
CA LEU A 283 -4.83 -12.06 -30.15
C LEU A 283 -4.79 -12.73 -31.53
N VAL A 284 -4.33 -13.99 -31.60
CA VAL A 284 -4.34 -14.82 -32.81
C VAL A 284 -5.76 -15.01 -33.31
N ALA A 285 -6.71 -15.36 -32.43
CA ALA A 285 -8.12 -15.54 -32.79
C ALA A 285 -8.76 -14.23 -33.29
N GLN A 286 -8.49 -13.09 -32.65
CA GLN A 286 -8.98 -11.78 -33.08
C GLN A 286 -8.46 -11.38 -34.47
N ILE A 287 -7.17 -11.54 -34.73
CA ILE A 287 -6.57 -11.24 -36.03
C ILE A 287 -7.11 -12.19 -37.11
N ASN A 288 -7.35 -13.46 -36.78
CA ASN A 288 -7.88 -14.44 -37.71
C ASN A 288 -9.34 -14.16 -38.13
N ILE A 289 -10.17 -13.71 -37.19
CA ILE A 289 -11.61 -13.46 -37.43
C ILE A 289 -11.84 -12.06 -38.01
N GLY A 290 -11.20 -11.03 -37.48
CA GLY A 290 -11.48 -9.61 -37.78
C GLY A 290 -10.32 -8.78 -38.31
N GLY A 291 -9.09 -9.31 -38.37
CA GLY A 291 -7.93 -8.57 -38.83
C GLY A 291 -7.93 -8.32 -40.34
N SER A 292 -7.26 -7.25 -40.75
CA SER A 292 -6.98 -6.90 -42.16
C SER A 292 -6.11 -7.95 -42.85
N VAL A 293 -6.07 -7.93 -44.19
CA VAL A 293 -5.27 -8.88 -44.99
C VAL A 293 -3.77 -8.78 -44.64
N ASP A 294 -3.28 -7.59 -44.36
CA ASP A 294 -1.87 -7.36 -44.00
C ASP A 294 -1.54 -7.87 -42.60
N GLU A 295 -2.44 -7.71 -41.63
CA GLU A 295 -2.26 -8.24 -40.27
C GLU A 295 -2.25 -9.78 -40.26
N ARG A 296 -3.13 -10.42 -41.03
CA ARG A 296 -3.13 -11.89 -41.17
C ARG A 296 -1.87 -12.39 -41.85
N LYS A 297 -1.35 -11.66 -42.83
CA LYS A 297 -0.09 -12.00 -43.51
C LYS A 297 1.10 -11.86 -42.56
N ALA A 298 1.18 -10.78 -41.79
CA ALA A 298 2.22 -10.56 -40.79
C ALA A 298 2.21 -11.63 -39.69
N LEU A 299 1.02 -12.03 -39.21
CA LEU A 299 0.87 -13.10 -38.23
C LEU A 299 1.36 -14.46 -38.79
N LYS A 300 1.02 -14.77 -40.05
CA LYS A 300 1.48 -15.99 -40.71
C LYS A 300 3.00 -16.04 -40.87
N ASP A 301 3.61 -14.92 -41.25
CA ASP A 301 5.07 -14.79 -41.39
C ASP A 301 5.79 -14.86 -40.03
N LEU A 302 5.14 -14.41 -38.95
CA LEU A 302 5.65 -14.55 -37.58
C LEU A 302 5.62 -16.02 -37.12
N LEU A 303 4.49 -16.72 -37.34
CA LEU A 303 4.34 -18.12 -36.97
C LEU A 303 5.31 -19.04 -37.72
N ILE A 304 5.54 -18.79 -39.02
CA ILE A 304 6.53 -19.54 -39.82
C ILE A 304 7.95 -19.34 -39.27
N ARG A 305 8.32 -18.11 -38.91
CA ARG A 305 9.63 -17.81 -38.33
C ARG A 305 9.84 -18.49 -36.98
N LEU A 306 8.82 -18.50 -36.13
CA LEU A 306 8.88 -19.16 -34.83
C LEU A 306 8.91 -20.70 -34.97
N SER A 307 8.18 -21.28 -35.93
CA SER A 307 8.23 -22.72 -36.20
C SER A 307 9.56 -23.21 -36.77
N ALA A 308 10.35 -22.32 -37.36
CA ALA A 308 11.69 -22.63 -37.88
C ALA A 308 12.79 -22.47 -36.82
N ALA A 309 12.47 -21.86 -35.67
CA ALA A 309 13.41 -21.60 -34.57
C ALA A 309 13.27 -22.59 -33.40
N LEU A 310 12.26 -23.47 -33.44
CA LEU A 310 12.03 -24.62 -32.55
C LEU A 310 12.53 -25.90 -33.22
#